data_AF-Q8BRY6-F1
#
_entry.id   AF-Q8BRY6-F1
#
_cell.length_a   1.000
_cell.length_b   1.000
_cell.length_c   1.000
_cell.angle_alpha   90.00
_cell.angle_beta   90.00
_cell.angle_gamma   90.00
#
_symmetry.space_group_name_H-M   'P 1'
#
loop_
_entity.id
_entity.type
_entity.pdbx_description
1 polymer ?
#
loop_
_entity_poly.entity_id
_entity_poly.type
_entity_poly.pdbx_seq_one_letter_code
_entity_poly.pdbx_strand_id
1 'polypeptide(L)'
;MLTENKLQAEGIDLTEEPYSDKHGRCGIPEALVQRYAEDLEQPERDVATNMDQIRVKLLRKQHRMAIPSGGLTEICRKPLSPGCVASMSDWLISIGLPMYTSTLSDAGFSTLSQVPSLSHSCLQEAGITEERHIRKLITAARLFKLPPSPEAM
;
A
#
# COMPACT_ATOMS: atom_id res chain seq x y z
N MET A 1 2.33 -7.52 -18.31
CA MET A 1 2.45 -6.04 -18.39
C MET A 1 3.44 -5.58 -17.33
N LEU A 2 4.07 -4.39 -17.46
CA LEU A 2 5.04 -3.90 -16.45
C LEU A 2 4.43 -3.84 -15.03
N THR A 3 3.21 -3.33 -14.91
CA THR A 3 2.47 -3.27 -13.63
C THR A 3 2.21 -4.66 -13.03
N GLU A 4 1.77 -5.63 -13.84
CA GLU A 4 1.49 -7.02 -13.40
C GLU A 4 2.76 -7.71 -12.90
N ASN A 5 3.87 -7.56 -13.63
CA ASN A 5 5.15 -8.16 -13.25
C ASN A 5 5.68 -7.57 -11.92
N LYS A 6 5.54 -6.26 -11.72
CA LYS A 6 5.97 -5.60 -10.49
C LYS A 6 5.10 -5.96 -9.28
N LEU A 7 3.78 -6.06 -9.46
CA LEU A 7 2.86 -6.58 -8.44
C LEU A 7 3.26 -7.99 -7.98
N GLN A 8 3.57 -8.87 -8.94
CA GLN A 8 4.04 -10.23 -8.64
C GLN A 8 5.38 -10.25 -7.92
N ALA A 9 6.35 -9.43 -8.36
CA ALA A 9 7.67 -9.34 -7.73
C ALA A 9 7.59 -8.82 -6.28
N GLU A 10 6.60 -7.97 -5.99
CA GLU A 10 6.37 -7.40 -4.66
C GLU A 10 5.36 -8.20 -3.81
N GLY A 11 4.83 -9.31 -4.35
CA GLY A 11 3.87 -10.16 -3.64
C GLY A 11 2.53 -9.49 -3.33
N ILE A 12 2.12 -8.49 -4.12
CA ILE A 12 0.88 -7.74 -3.89
C ILE A 12 -0.27 -8.40 -4.64
N ASP A 13 -1.21 -8.99 -3.90
CA ASP A 13 -2.44 -9.56 -4.45
C ASP A 13 -3.60 -8.54 -4.41
N LEU A 14 -3.95 -7.98 -5.57
CA LEU A 14 -5.05 -7.02 -5.69
C LEU A 14 -6.45 -7.63 -5.49
N THR A 15 -6.57 -8.96 -5.44
CA THR A 15 -7.86 -9.63 -5.23
C THR A 15 -8.29 -9.68 -3.76
N GLU A 16 -7.37 -9.40 -2.85
CA GLU A 16 -7.62 -9.43 -1.40
C GLU A 16 -7.92 -8.06 -0.82
N GLU A 17 -8.43 -8.04 0.42
CA GLU A 17 -8.54 -6.80 1.18
C GLU A 17 -7.14 -6.23 1.47
N PRO A 18 -6.94 -4.90 1.42
CA PRO A 18 -7.96 -3.86 1.21
C PRO A 18 -8.17 -3.45 -0.26
N TYR A 19 -7.56 -4.13 -1.23
CA TYR A 19 -7.58 -3.76 -2.64
C TYR A 19 -8.89 -4.12 -3.35
N SER A 20 -9.57 -5.17 -2.89
CA SER A 20 -10.90 -5.57 -3.35
C SER A 20 -11.80 -5.93 -2.17
N ASP A 21 -13.00 -5.33 -2.09
CA ASP A 21 -13.99 -5.72 -1.09
C ASP A 21 -14.75 -6.99 -1.50
N LYS A 22 -15.52 -7.57 -0.56
CA LYS A 22 -16.38 -8.74 -0.81
C LYS A 22 -17.43 -8.55 -1.92
N HIS A 23 -17.72 -7.31 -2.30
CA HIS A 23 -18.66 -6.97 -3.37
C HIS A 23 -17.95 -6.73 -4.72
N GLY A 24 -16.63 -6.86 -4.76
CA GLY A 24 -15.81 -6.66 -5.96
C GLY A 24 -15.45 -5.21 -6.24
N ARG A 25 -15.73 -4.27 -5.32
CA ARG A 25 -15.37 -2.86 -5.48
C ARG A 25 -13.86 -2.67 -5.30
N CYS A 26 -13.31 -1.73 -6.05
CA CYS A 26 -11.91 -1.35 -5.92
C CYS A 26 -11.66 -0.61 -4.61
N GLY A 27 -10.56 -0.96 -3.95
CA GLY A 27 -10.03 -0.29 -2.76
C GLY A 27 -8.54 0.01 -2.87
N ILE A 28 -8.00 0.04 -4.09
CA ILE A 28 -6.57 0.32 -4.32
C ILE A 28 -6.22 1.70 -3.75
N PRO A 29 -5.23 1.79 -2.83
CA PRO A 29 -4.81 3.08 -2.28
C PRO A 29 -4.17 3.97 -3.35
N GLU A 30 -4.50 5.27 -3.31
CA GLU A 30 -3.88 6.28 -4.18
C GLU A 30 -2.35 6.26 -4.09
N ALA A 31 -1.82 6.13 -2.86
CA ALA A 31 -0.38 6.11 -2.61
C ALA A 31 0.35 4.95 -3.31
N LEU A 32 -0.35 3.82 -3.55
CA LEU A 32 0.19 2.70 -4.29
C LEU A 32 0.24 3.01 -5.79
N VAL A 33 -0.83 3.59 -6.35
CA VAL A 33 -0.87 4.03 -7.75
C VAL A 33 0.24 5.05 -8.03
N GLN A 34 0.38 6.07 -7.18
CA GLN A 34 1.41 7.10 -7.31
C GLN A 34 2.82 6.48 -7.28
N ARG A 35 3.08 5.56 -6.36
CA ARG A 35 4.39 4.89 -6.29
C ARG A 35 4.67 4.05 -7.55
N TYR A 36 3.69 3.28 -8.03
CA TYR A 36 3.86 2.52 -9.26
C TYR A 36 4.06 3.43 -10.49
N ALA A 37 3.42 4.60 -10.52
CA ALA A 37 3.63 5.61 -11.57
C ALA A 37 5.06 6.16 -11.57
N GLU A 38 5.60 6.47 -10.39
CA GLU A 38 6.99 6.92 -10.21
C GLU A 38 8.02 5.85 -10.57
N ASP A 39 7.77 4.60 -10.16
CA ASP A 39 8.69 3.47 -10.38
C ASP A 39 8.69 2.98 -11.83
N LEU A 40 7.55 3.07 -12.52
CA LEU A 40 7.40 2.61 -13.91
C LEU A 40 7.51 3.75 -14.93
N GLU A 41 7.68 4.99 -14.47
CA GLU A 41 7.72 6.20 -15.29
C GLU A 41 6.49 6.33 -16.21
N GLN A 42 5.31 6.05 -15.65
CA GLN A 42 4.02 6.03 -16.37
C GLN A 42 3.02 7.02 -15.75
N PRO A 43 2.06 7.55 -16.51
CA PRO A 43 1.00 8.39 -15.96
C PRO A 43 0.18 7.64 -14.91
N GLU A 44 -0.15 8.30 -13.79
CA GLU A 44 -0.96 7.71 -12.70
C GLU A 44 -2.28 7.12 -13.22
N ARG A 45 -2.94 7.82 -14.15
CA ARG A 45 -4.18 7.36 -14.78
C ARG A 45 -4.01 6.00 -15.46
N ASP A 46 -2.90 5.82 -16.17
CA ASP A 46 -2.65 4.62 -16.95
C ASP A 46 -2.27 3.46 -16.01
N VAL A 47 -1.45 3.74 -14.98
CA VAL A 47 -1.15 2.78 -13.91
C VAL A 47 -2.41 2.35 -13.17
N ALA A 48 -3.25 3.29 -12.74
CA ALA A 48 -4.51 2.99 -12.07
C ALA A 48 -5.37 2.08 -12.94
N THR A 49 -5.56 2.44 -14.20
CA THR A 49 -6.34 1.66 -15.17
C THR A 49 -5.78 0.25 -15.32
N ASN A 50 -4.45 0.11 -15.44
CA ASN A 50 -3.80 -1.20 -15.54
C ASN A 50 -4.00 -2.04 -14.27
N MET A 51 -3.84 -1.44 -13.08
CA MET A 51 -4.07 -2.14 -11.81
C MET A 51 -5.52 -2.62 -11.68
N ASP A 52 -6.50 -1.78 -12.04
CA ASP A 52 -7.92 -2.15 -12.01
C ASP A 52 -8.25 -3.27 -13.02
N GLN A 53 -7.69 -3.21 -14.23
CA GLN A 53 -7.86 -4.26 -15.23
C GLN A 53 -7.28 -5.59 -14.75
N ILE A 54 -6.07 -5.58 -14.14
CA ILE A 54 -5.45 -6.77 -13.55
C ILE A 54 -6.34 -7.33 -12.43
N ARG A 55 -6.78 -6.47 -11.50
CA ARG A 55 -7.68 -6.83 -10.39
C ARG A 55 -8.96 -7.50 -10.89
N VAL A 56 -9.67 -6.87 -11.84
CA VAL A 56 -10.91 -7.41 -12.42
C VAL A 56 -10.67 -8.73 -13.13
N LYS A 57 -9.58 -8.84 -13.91
CA LYS A 57 -9.19 -10.07 -14.59
C LYS A 57 -8.95 -11.21 -13.60
N LEU A 58 -8.21 -10.95 -12.51
CA LEU A 58 -7.89 -11.96 -11.49
C LEU A 58 -9.13 -12.37 -10.67
N LEU A 59 -9.96 -11.43 -10.24
CA LEU A 59 -11.22 -11.72 -9.54
C LEU A 59 -12.16 -12.58 -10.39
N ARG A 60 -12.32 -12.25 -11.68
CA ARG A 60 -13.16 -13.04 -12.59
C ARG A 60 -12.62 -14.45 -12.80
N LYS A 61 -11.29 -14.62 -12.86
CA LYS A 61 -10.65 -15.95 -12.92
C LYS A 61 -10.96 -16.79 -11.67
N GLN A 62 -11.15 -16.15 -10.53
CA GLN A 62 -11.57 -16.79 -9.27
C GLN A 62 -13.11 -16.92 -9.14
N HIS A 63 -13.89 -16.58 -10.17
CA HIS A 63 -15.36 -16.52 -10.12
C HIS A 63 -15.92 -15.58 -9.04
N ARG A 64 -15.17 -14.55 -8.66
CA ARG A 64 -15.59 -13.52 -7.70
C ARG A 64 -16.21 -12.32 -8.42
N MET A 65 -17.07 -11.59 -7.71
CA MET A 65 -17.60 -10.32 -8.19
C MET A 65 -16.44 -9.34 -8.45
N ALA A 66 -16.55 -8.58 -9.53
CA ALA A 66 -15.57 -7.57 -9.90
C ALA A 66 -16.30 -6.38 -10.54
N ILE A 67 -16.28 -5.24 -9.84
CA ILE A 67 -16.84 -3.98 -10.33
C ILE A 67 -15.66 -3.16 -10.86
N PRO A 68 -15.54 -2.97 -12.18
CA PRO A 68 -14.49 -2.12 -12.75
C PRO A 68 -14.66 -0.68 -12.28
N SER A 69 -13.54 0.00 -12.11
CA SER A 69 -13.51 1.37 -11.65
C SER A 69 -13.49 2.31 -12.86
N GLY A 70 -14.16 3.47 -12.76
CA GLY A 70 -14.27 4.46 -13.84
C GLY A 70 -13.01 5.27 -14.15
N GLY A 71 -11.81 4.79 -13.79
CA GLY A 71 -10.54 5.52 -13.91
C GLY A 71 -10.04 6.09 -12.57
N LEU A 72 -8.98 6.91 -12.62
CA LEU A 72 -8.20 7.35 -11.44
C LEU A 72 -9.07 7.88 -10.28
N THR A 73 -10.10 8.67 -10.58
CA THR A 73 -11.01 9.28 -9.58
C THR A 73 -11.84 8.25 -8.82
N GLU A 74 -12.07 7.08 -9.40
CA GLU A 74 -12.89 6.00 -8.83
C GLU A 74 -12.02 4.85 -8.28
N ILE A 75 -10.78 4.72 -8.74
CA ILE A 75 -9.84 3.67 -8.32
C ILE A 75 -9.24 4.00 -6.97
N CYS A 76 -8.85 5.25 -6.79
CA CYS A 76 -8.08 5.73 -5.66
C CYS A 76 -8.99 5.96 -4.45
N ARG A 77 -8.89 5.10 -3.43
CA ARG A 77 -9.42 5.45 -2.11
C ARG A 77 -8.56 6.55 -1.49
N LYS A 78 -9.23 7.52 -0.85
CA LYS A 78 -8.59 8.49 0.03
C LYS A 78 -7.73 7.76 1.07
N PRO A 79 -6.62 8.37 1.54
CA PRO A 79 -5.77 7.79 2.56
C PRO A 79 -6.59 7.29 3.76
N LEU A 80 -6.17 6.17 4.35
CA LEU A 80 -6.77 5.68 5.58
C LEU A 80 -6.76 6.84 6.60
N SER A 81 -7.93 7.17 7.14
CA SER A 81 -7.99 8.16 8.22
C SER A 81 -7.12 7.66 9.38
N PRO A 82 -6.45 8.54 10.15
CA PRO A 82 -5.56 8.12 11.24
C PRO A 82 -6.19 7.15 12.25
N GLY A 83 -7.52 7.16 12.41
CA GLY A 83 -8.26 6.22 13.25
C GLY A 83 -8.50 4.82 12.64
N CYS A 84 -8.11 4.57 11.39
CA CYS A 84 -8.29 3.29 10.69
C CYS A 84 -6.99 2.48 10.54
N VAL A 85 -5.85 3.00 11.00
CA VAL A 85 -4.56 2.28 10.95
C VAL A 85 -4.40 1.49 12.25
N ALA A 86 -4.63 0.18 12.20
CA ALA A 86 -4.59 -0.69 13.38
C ALA A 86 -3.28 -1.48 13.51
N SER A 87 -2.54 -1.66 12.41
CA SER A 87 -1.32 -2.45 12.35
C SER A 87 -0.22 -1.82 11.50
N MET A 88 1.01 -2.31 11.64
CA MET A 88 2.14 -1.94 10.76
C MET A 88 1.81 -2.19 9.28
N SER A 89 1.10 -3.29 8.99
CA SER A 89 0.66 -3.60 7.62
C SER A 89 -0.31 -2.54 7.09
N ASP A 90 -1.31 -2.13 7.89
CA ASP A 90 -2.25 -1.07 7.49
C ASP A 90 -1.54 0.25 7.21
N TRP A 91 -0.55 0.60 8.04
CA TRP A 91 0.25 1.81 7.85
C TRP A 91 1.03 1.75 6.54
N LEU A 92 1.74 0.64 6.28
CA LEU A 92 2.49 0.43 5.04
C LEU A 92 1.60 0.44 3.80
N ILE A 93 0.42 -0.17 3.87
CA ILE A 93 -0.57 -0.12 2.77
C ILE A 93 -1.02 1.32 2.53
N SER A 94 -1.30 2.08 3.59
CA SER A 94 -1.76 3.47 3.50
C SER A 94 -0.78 4.39 2.76
N ILE A 95 0.51 4.07 2.80
CA ILE A 95 1.57 4.81 2.13
C ILE A 95 2.04 4.14 0.84
N GLY A 96 1.39 3.05 0.41
CA GLY A 96 1.70 2.35 -0.84
C GLY A 96 2.97 1.51 -0.80
N LEU A 97 3.43 1.09 0.38
CA LEU A 97 4.62 0.26 0.58
C LEU A 97 4.34 -1.07 1.31
N PRO A 98 3.29 -1.82 0.92
CA PRO A 98 2.88 -3.04 1.63
C PRO A 98 3.95 -4.15 1.62
N MET A 99 4.81 -4.19 0.60
CA MET A 99 5.81 -5.26 0.43
C MET A 99 6.92 -5.26 1.48
N TYR A 100 7.03 -4.22 2.32
CA TYR A 100 7.98 -4.17 3.43
C TYR A 100 7.43 -4.70 4.75
N THR A 101 6.20 -5.22 4.78
CA THR A 101 5.58 -5.73 6.01
C THR A 101 6.47 -6.79 6.67
N SER A 102 6.87 -7.82 5.93
CA SER A 102 7.76 -8.87 6.45
C SER A 102 9.16 -8.32 6.76
N THR A 103 9.74 -7.54 5.85
CA THR A 103 11.08 -6.95 6.03
C THR A 103 11.21 -6.14 7.33
N LEU A 104 10.23 -5.30 7.62
CA LEU A 104 10.22 -4.50 8.84
C LEU A 104 9.93 -5.36 10.07
N SER A 105 8.99 -6.30 9.97
CA SER A 105 8.71 -7.23 11.07
C SER A 105 9.94 -8.05 11.46
N ASP A 106 10.68 -8.57 10.48
CA ASP A 106 11.90 -9.36 10.67
C ASP A 106 13.05 -8.52 11.27
N ALA A 107 13.06 -7.21 10.97
CA ALA A 107 13.97 -6.24 11.58
C ALA A 107 13.51 -5.76 12.98
N GLY A 108 12.42 -6.31 13.52
CA GLY A 108 11.89 -5.98 14.85
C GLY A 108 10.91 -4.79 14.89
N PHE A 109 10.51 -4.27 13.72
CA PHE A 109 9.49 -3.22 13.56
C PHE A 109 8.12 -3.83 13.28
N SER A 110 7.51 -4.43 14.30
CA SER A 110 6.20 -5.10 14.19
C SER A 110 5.02 -4.29 14.75
N THR A 111 5.26 -3.19 15.47
CA THR A 111 4.20 -2.40 16.12
C THR A 111 4.16 -0.94 15.66
N LEU A 112 2.98 -0.34 15.65
CA LEU A 112 2.78 1.06 15.26
C LEU A 112 3.53 2.06 16.15
N SER A 113 3.77 1.71 17.42
CA SER A 113 4.56 2.52 18.36
C SER A 113 6.01 2.74 17.91
N GLN A 114 6.54 1.87 17.03
CA GLN A 114 7.90 1.94 16.51
C GLN A 114 8.00 2.74 15.19
N VAL A 115 6.87 3.09 14.57
CA VAL A 115 6.85 3.88 13.33
C VAL A 115 7.61 5.21 13.50
N PRO A 116 7.40 6.01 14.56
CA PRO A 116 8.13 7.27 14.74
C PRO A 116 9.64 7.10 14.94
N SER A 117 10.13 5.91 15.32
CA SER A 117 11.55 5.65 15.50
C SER A 117 12.26 5.17 14.22
N LEU A 118 11.54 5.00 13.11
CA LEU A 118 12.14 4.63 11.83
C LEU A 118 13.15 5.70 11.37
N SER A 119 14.37 5.25 11.10
CA SER A 119 15.47 6.08 10.63
C SER A 119 16.05 5.51 9.33
N HIS A 120 16.83 6.33 8.61
CA HIS A 120 17.47 5.91 7.36
C HIS A 120 18.37 4.68 7.57
N SER A 121 19.21 4.68 8.62
CA SER A 121 20.09 3.56 8.94
C SER A 121 19.31 2.29 9.26
N CYS A 122 18.26 2.38 10.09
CA CYS A 122 17.44 1.20 10.43
C CYS A 122 16.78 0.56 9.20
N LEU A 123 16.33 1.38 8.23
CA LEU A 123 15.72 0.89 7.00
C LEU A 123 16.75 0.19 6.10
N GLN A 124 17.95 0.76 5.98
CA GLN A 124 19.04 0.13 5.21
C GLN A 124 19.51 -1.19 5.84
N GLU A 125 19.65 -1.22 7.17
CA GLU A 125 20.01 -2.43 7.94
C GLU A 125 18.95 -3.53 7.78
N ALA A 126 17.67 -3.15 7.67
CA ALA A 126 16.57 -4.06 7.35
C ALA A 126 16.61 -4.57 5.89
N GLY A 127 17.55 -4.12 5.06
CA GLY A 127 17.69 -4.51 3.66
C GLY A 127 16.87 -3.67 2.68
N ILE A 128 16.29 -2.55 3.13
CA ILE A 128 15.57 -1.61 2.26
C ILE A 128 16.58 -0.66 1.63
N THR A 129 16.92 -0.89 0.36
CA THR A 129 17.96 -0.12 -0.35
C THR A 129 17.42 0.92 -1.32
N GLU A 130 16.13 0.88 -1.65
CA GLU A 130 15.54 1.81 -2.62
C GLU A 130 15.33 3.20 -2.00
N GLU A 131 16.14 4.17 -2.40
CA GLU A 131 16.20 5.49 -1.77
C GLU A 131 14.89 6.28 -1.88
N ARG A 132 14.11 6.08 -2.95
CA ARG A 132 12.75 6.67 -3.04
C ARG A 132 11.83 6.10 -1.97
N HIS A 133 11.89 4.79 -1.75
CA HIS A 133 11.10 4.12 -0.73
C HIS A 133 11.52 4.51 0.69
N ILE A 134 12.83 4.60 0.96
CA ILE A 134 13.36 5.04 2.26
C ILE A 134 12.84 6.45 2.58
N ARG A 135 12.94 7.39 1.64
CA ARG A 135 12.44 8.76 1.83
C ARG A 135 10.93 8.79 2.11
N LYS A 136 10.15 7.98 1.41
CA LYS A 136 8.69 7.87 1.61
C LYS A 136 8.35 7.31 2.99
N LEU A 137 9.03 6.26 3.44
CA LEU A 137 8.89 5.70 4.79
C LEU A 137 9.21 6.73 5.87
N ILE A 138 10.36 7.41 5.78
CA ILE A 138 10.78 8.40 6.78
C ILE A 138 9.79 9.58 6.83
N THR A 139 9.34 10.05 5.66
CA THR A 139 8.40 11.17 5.58
C THR A 139 7.06 10.80 6.21
N ALA A 140 6.54 9.62 5.88
CA ALA A 140 5.30 9.11 6.47
C ALA A 140 5.42 8.88 7.97
N ALA A 141 6.55 8.32 8.43
CA ALA A 141 6.80 8.04 9.83
C ALA A 141 6.79 9.31 10.69
N ARG A 142 7.37 10.42 10.17
CA ARG A 142 7.36 11.72 10.83
C ARG A 142 5.97 12.35 10.93
N LEU A 143 5.10 12.05 9.95
CA LEU A 143 3.72 12.53 9.92
C LEU A 143 2.77 11.63 10.71
N PHE A 144 3.22 10.42 11.09
CA PHE A 144 2.42 9.46 11.80
C PHE A 144 2.13 9.95 13.22
N LYS A 145 0.83 10.06 13.54
CA LYS A 145 0.35 10.33 14.89
C LYS A 145 -0.30 9.06 15.40
N LEU A 146 0.18 8.55 16.54
CA LEU A 146 -0.41 7.38 17.17
C LEU A 146 -1.89 7.70 17.49
N PRO A 147 -2.84 6.80 17.17
CA PRO A 147 -4.21 6.99 17.63
C PRO A 147 -4.24 7.09 19.16
N PRO A 148 -5.13 7.92 19.74
CA PRO A 148 -5.25 8.02 21.20
C PRO A 148 -5.56 6.65 21.79
N SER A 149 -4.88 6.30 22.89
CA SER A 149 -5.14 5.05 23.61
C SER A 149 -6.60 5.03 24.09
N PRO A 150 -7.32 3.89 24.03
CA PRO A 150 -8.68 3.76 24.54
C PRO A 150 -8.81 4.02 26.06
N GLU A 151 -7.72 4.21 26.80
CA GLU A 151 -7.73 4.61 28.22
C GLU A 151 -8.00 6.11 28.47
N ALA A 152 -8.31 6.90 27.43
CA ALA A 152 -8.59 8.34 27.55
C ALA A 152 -10.03 8.73 27.18
N MET A 153 -11.01 7.83 27.33
CA MET A 153 -12.45 8.15 27.33
C MET A 153 -13.12 7.77 28.64
#